data_AF-A0A517N184-F1
#
_entry.id   AF-A0A517N184-F1
#
_cell.length_a   1.000
_cell.length_b   1.000
_cell.length_c   1.000
_cell.angle_alpha   90.00
_cell.angle_beta   90.00
_cell.angle_gamma   90.00
#
_symmetry.space_group_name_H-M   'P 1'
#
loop_
_entity.id
_entity.type
_entity.pdbx_description
1 polymer ?
#
loop_
_entity_poly.entity_id
_entity_poly.type
_entity_poly.pdbx_seq_one_letter_code
_entity_poly.pdbx_strand_id
1 'polypeptide(L)'
;MDGTSAGSEYDQLMADTVTQAGDLTILLIDDGGGLFAPMASDSFLVLSATSLMGSFNNVANGARIDTIGGEGSFLVSYDSASDMVLVSDFLSAGLPGDFNGSSFVDGLDFLTWQTDGLSAAELTNWQTNYGQSGASTASTATAVVPEPSCLFLFAISFLSYGRDRGVFVIR
;
A
#
# COMPACT_ATOMS: atom_id res chain seq x y z
N MET A 1 5.62 -11.30 -5.07
CA MET A 1 4.17 -11.36 -5.38
C MET A 1 3.72 -9.95 -5.66
N ASP A 2 3.06 -9.73 -6.79
CA ASP A 2 2.52 -8.43 -7.22
C ASP A 2 0.98 -8.46 -7.38
N GLY A 3 0.34 -9.60 -7.10
CA GLY A 3 -1.12 -9.81 -7.16
C GLY A 3 -1.56 -11.19 -6.65
N THR A 4 -2.83 -11.55 -6.87
CA THR A 4 -3.49 -12.75 -6.30
C THR A 4 -3.65 -13.92 -7.28
N SER A 5 -3.10 -13.82 -8.49
CA SER A 5 -3.22 -14.86 -9.53
C SER A 5 -1.98 -15.75 -9.61
N ALA A 6 -2.16 -17.05 -9.38
CA ALA A 6 -1.06 -18.01 -9.34
C ALA A 6 -0.37 -18.19 -10.70
N GLY A 7 0.97 -18.21 -10.72
CA GLY A 7 1.77 -18.44 -11.92
C GLY A 7 1.85 -17.25 -12.89
N SER A 8 1.18 -16.13 -12.59
CA SER A 8 1.31 -14.86 -13.31
C SER A 8 1.70 -13.71 -12.38
N GLU A 9 1.06 -13.61 -11.21
CA GLU A 9 1.28 -12.51 -10.24
C GLU A 9 2.00 -12.97 -8.96
N TYR A 10 2.07 -14.28 -8.75
CA TYR A 10 2.95 -14.88 -7.75
C TYR A 10 3.48 -16.22 -8.22
N ASP A 11 4.65 -16.58 -7.71
CA ASP A 11 5.30 -17.83 -8.02
C ASP A 11 4.70 -18.98 -7.19
N GLN A 12 4.49 -20.12 -7.85
CA GLN A 12 4.03 -21.35 -7.22
C GLN A 12 4.88 -22.52 -7.72
N LEU A 13 5.23 -23.42 -6.82
CA LEU A 13 5.91 -24.66 -7.18
C LEU A 13 4.91 -25.81 -7.28
N MET A 14 4.81 -26.41 -8.47
CA MET A 14 4.07 -27.66 -8.69
C MET A 14 5.04 -28.79 -8.99
N ALA A 15 5.02 -29.87 -8.20
CA ALA A 15 5.96 -30.98 -8.37
C ALA A 15 5.39 -32.32 -7.88
N ASP A 16 5.84 -33.45 -8.43
CA ASP A 16 5.31 -34.76 -8.02
C ASP A 16 5.73 -35.13 -6.59
N THR A 17 7.01 -34.94 -6.25
CA THR A 17 7.51 -35.19 -4.89
C THR A 17 8.42 -34.05 -4.48
N VAL A 18 8.12 -33.44 -3.33
CA VAL A 18 8.94 -32.37 -2.76
C VAL A 18 9.39 -32.77 -1.37
N THR A 19 10.69 -32.74 -1.15
CA THR A 19 11.25 -32.67 0.20
C THR A 19 11.56 -31.21 0.50
N GLN A 20 10.83 -30.62 1.44
CA GLN A 20 11.08 -29.24 1.85
C GLN A 20 12.36 -29.22 2.69
N ALA A 21 13.29 -28.38 2.29
CA ALA A 21 14.52 -28.09 3.00
C ALA A 21 14.91 -26.62 2.76
N GLY A 22 15.58 -26.01 3.73
CA GLY A 22 15.97 -24.60 3.65
C GLY A 22 14.89 -23.65 4.16
N ASP A 23 15.04 -22.37 3.85
CA ASP A 23 14.22 -21.30 4.39
C ASP A 23 13.21 -20.79 3.36
N LEU A 24 11.97 -20.55 3.78
CA LEU A 24 10.99 -19.82 2.99
C LEU A 24 11.31 -18.32 3.08
N THR A 25 11.20 -17.60 1.97
CA THR A 25 11.30 -16.14 1.95
C THR A 25 10.14 -15.57 1.16
N ILE A 26 9.56 -14.46 1.65
CA ILE A 26 8.43 -13.79 1.00
C ILE A 26 8.83 -12.37 0.67
N LEU A 27 8.67 -12.00 -0.60
CA LEU A 27 8.92 -10.65 -1.11
C LEU A 27 7.66 -10.15 -1.83
N LEU A 28 7.17 -8.99 -1.41
CA LEU A 28 6.16 -8.22 -2.15
C LEU A 28 6.88 -7.37 -3.19
N ILE A 29 6.37 -7.38 -4.43
CA ILE A 29 6.98 -6.69 -5.56
C ILE A 29 6.07 -5.53 -5.94
N ASP A 30 6.70 -4.39 -6.25
CA ASP A 30 6.04 -3.26 -6.90
C ASP A 30 6.32 -3.35 -8.41
N ASP A 31 5.28 -3.63 -9.20
CA ASP A 31 5.36 -3.70 -10.68
C ASP A 31 5.14 -2.31 -11.35
N GLY A 32 5.41 -1.23 -10.61
CA GLY A 32 5.28 0.16 -11.09
C GLY A 32 3.87 0.75 -10.95
N GLY A 33 2.93 -0.03 -10.39
CA GLY A 33 1.59 0.42 -9.99
C GLY A 33 1.47 0.79 -8.51
N GLY A 34 2.56 0.66 -7.74
CA GLY A 34 2.56 0.71 -6.29
C GLY A 34 2.75 -0.68 -5.69
N LEU A 35 3.26 -0.71 -4.45
CA LEU A 35 3.52 -1.95 -3.73
C LEU A 35 2.23 -2.75 -3.52
N PHE A 36 2.24 -4.02 -3.92
CA PHE A 36 1.11 -4.91 -3.72
C PHE A 36 0.76 -5.03 -2.22
N ALA A 37 -0.54 -4.93 -1.93
CA ALA A 37 -1.12 -4.84 -0.60
C ALA A 37 -2.06 -6.03 -0.34
N PRO A 38 -1.54 -7.17 0.15
CA PRO A 38 -2.37 -8.31 0.44
C PRO A 38 -3.40 -7.98 1.52
N MET A 39 -4.64 -8.44 1.35
CA MET A 39 -5.66 -8.40 2.40
C MET A 39 -5.55 -9.62 3.31
N ALA A 40 -6.05 -9.51 4.54
CA ALA A 40 -6.11 -10.65 5.47
C ALA A 40 -6.94 -11.84 4.91
N SER A 41 -7.87 -11.58 3.99
CA SER A 41 -8.65 -12.60 3.30
C SER A 41 -7.90 -13.32 2.18
N ASP A 42 -6.74 -12.82 1.76
CA ASP A 42 -6.01 -13.38 0.64
C ASP A 42 -5.24 -14.63 1.05
N SER A 43 -5.18 -15.59 0.12
CA SER A 43 -4.45 -16.84 0.30
C SER A 43 -3.66 -17.15 -0.97
N PHE A 44 -2.39 -17.51 -0.81
CA PHE A 44 -1.47 -17.78 -1.90
C PHE A 44 -0.95 -19.22 -1.77
N LEU A 45 -1.10 -20.00 -2.83
CA LEU A 45 -0.58 -21.36 -2.90
C LEU A 45 0.91 -21.30 -3.26
N VAL A 46 1.78 -21.53 -2.29
CA VAL A 46 3.24 -21.49 -2.53
C VAL A 46 3.71 -22.79 -3.18
N LEU A 47 3.14 -23.91 -2.74
CA LEU A 47 3.58 -25.22 -3.19
C LEU A 47 2.43 -26.21 -3.20
N SER A 48 2.36 -27.03 -4.26
CA SER A 48 1.51 -28.21 -4.33
C SER A 48 2.30 -29.40 -4.84
N ALA A 49 2.16 -30.54 -4.16
CA ALA A 49 2.79 -31.78 -4.55
C ALA A 49 1.85 -32.99 -4.51
N THR A 50 2.30 -34.12 -5.09
CA THR A 50 1.62 -35.42 -4.89
C THR A 50 2.10 -36.12 -3.61
N SER A 51 3.30 -35.78 -3.15
CA SER A 51 3.81 -36.16 -1.84
C SER A 51 4.71 -35.06 -1.30
N LEU A 52 4.31 -34.52 -0.16
CA LEU A 52 5.02 -33.47 0.55
C LEU A 52 5.70 -34.04 1.80
N MET A 53 7.02 -33.91 1.89
CA MET A 53 7.79 -34.37 3.05
C MET A 53 8.63 -33.25 3.66
N GLY A 54 8.67 -33.17 4.99
CA GLY A 54 9.40 -32.14 5.73
C GLY A 54 8.62 -30.83 5.89
N SER A 55 9.32 -29.78 6.29
CA SER A 55 8.83 -28.39 6.37
C SER A 55 9.99 -27.44 6.08
N PHE A 56 9.71 -26.16 5.82
CA PHE A 56 10.77 -25.15 5.82
C PHE A 56 11.41 -25.06 7.22
N ASN A 57 12.71 -24.75 7.26
CA ASN A 57 13.51 -24.74 8.49
C ASN A 57 13.18 -23.54 9.39
N ASN A 58 12.77 -22.42 8.80
CA ASN A 58 12.53 -21.16 9.48
C ASN A 58 11.07 -20.93 9.89
N VAL A 59 10.13 -21.78 9.45
CA VAL A 59 8.71 -21.59 9.75
C VAL A 59 7.97 -22.93 9.93
N ALA A 60 7.42 -23.12 11.13
CA ALA A 60 6.59 -24.28 11.45
C ALA A 60 5.16 -24.10 10.93
N ASN A 61 4.38 -25.19 10.90
CA ASN A 61 2.97 -25.12 10.56
C ASN A 61 2.18 -24.25 11.56
N GLY A 62 1.39 -23.32 11.03
CA GLY A 62 0.64 -22.33 11.81
C GLY A 62 1.51 -21.21 12.40
N ALA A 63 2.81 -21.16 12.07
CA ALA A 63 3.66 -20.03 12.43
C ALA A 63 3.56 -18.93 11.37
N ARG A 64 3.96 -17.70 11.77
CA ARG A 64 3.98 -16.55 10.86
C ARG A 64 5.39 -16.33 10.34
N ILE A 65 5.48 -15.85 9.12
CA ILE A 65 6.74 -15.47 8.47
C ILE A 65 6.67 -14.01 8.00
N ASP A 66 7.70 -13.25 8.32
CA ASP A 66 7.81 -11.85 7.93
C ASP A 66 8.19 -11.71 6.45
N THR A 67 7.64 -10.68 5.80
CA THR A 67 8.06 -10.28 4.47
C THR A 67 9.45 -9.63 4.55
N ILE A 68 10.26 -9.85 3.53
CA ILE A 68 11.64 -9.33 3.47
C ILE A 68 11.68 -7.79 3.51
N GLY A 69 10.68 -7.12 2.95
CA GLY A 69 10.58 -5.67 2.97
C GLY A 69 9.99 -5.08 4.26
N GLY A 70 9.59 -5.92 5.22
CA GLY A 70 9.03 -5.46 6.50
C GLY A 70 7.61 -4.91 6.40
N GLU A 71 6.91 -5.15 5.30
CA GLU A 71 5.51 -4.73 5.08
C GLU A 71 4.53 -5.44 6.01
N GLY A 72 4.88 -6.63 6.48
CA GLY A 72 4.04 -7.44 7.34
C GLY A 72 4.49 -8.87 7.45
N SER A 73 3.55 -9.75 7.81
CA SER A 73 3.79 -11.19 7.87
C SER A 73 2.58 -11.99 7.42
N PHE A 74 2.84 -13.22 6.98
CA PHE A 74 1.82 -14.19 6.59
C PHE A 74 1.80 -15.38 7.52
N LEU A 75 0.62 -15.97 7.74
CA LEU A 75 0.48 -17.28 8.36
C LEU A 75 0.82 -18.37 7.34
N VAL A 76 1.73 -19.28 7.71
CA VAL A 76 2.09 -20.44 6.87
C VAL A 76 1.32 -21.67 7.32
N SER A 77 0.60 -22.29 6.38
CA SER A 77 -0.16 -23.52 6.61
C SER A 77 0.35 -24.64 5.72
N TYR A 78 0.70 -25.76 6.34
CA TYR A 78 1.03 -27.01 5.66
C TYR A 78 -0.19 -27.93 5.75
N ASP A 79 -0.81 -28.19 4.61
CA ASP A 79 -1.92 -29.14 4.50
C ASP A 79 -1.39 -30.51 4.08
N SER A 80 -1.32 -31.42 5.06
CA SER A 80 -0.90 -32.81 4.82
C SER A 80 -1.96 -33.67 4.15
N ALA A 81 -3.22 -33.22 4.06
CA ALA A 81 -4.28 -33.95 3.38
C ALA A 81 -4.27 -33.68 1.87
N SER A 82 -3.90 -32.46 1.48
CA SER A 82 -3.80 -32.03 0.08
C SER A 82 -2.36 -31.91 -0.44
N ASP A 83 -1.36 -32.21 0.40
CA ASP A 83 0.07 -32.06 0.09
C ASP A 83 0.44 -30.65 -0.42
N MET A 84 -0.07 -29.63 0.26
CA MET A 84 0.05 -28.21 -0.14
C MET A 84 0.67 -27.34 0.96
N VAL A 85 1.33 -26.27 0.55
CA VAL A 85 1.77 -25.17 1.42
C VAL A 85 1.08 -23.89 0.98
N LEU A 86 0.35 -23.28 1.90
CA LEU A 86 -0.36 -22.02 1.70
C LEU A 86 0.23 -20.95 2.61
N VAL A 87 0.23 -19.71 2.12
CA VAL A 87 0.43 -18.52 2.94
C VAL A 87 -0.83 -17.66 2.89
N SER A 88 -1.29 -17.22 4.05
CA SER A 88 -2.60 -16.57 4.20
C SER A 88 -2.61 -15.61 5.38
N ASP A 89 -3.74 -14.95 5.61
CA ASP A 89 -3.97 -14.09 6.79
C ASP A 89 -2.85 -13.05 6.93
N PHE A 90 -2.67 -12.21 5.92
CA PHE A 90 -1.68 -11.14 5.95
C PHE A 90 -1.97 -10.16 7.09
N LEU A 91 -0.94 -9.88 7.89
CA LEU A 91 -0.98 -8.81 8.89
C LEU A 91 0.08 -7.79 8.51
N SER A 92 -0.37 -6.58 8.19
CA SER A 92 0.52 -5.47 7.90
C SER A 92 1.29 -5.07 9.16
N ALA A 93 2.59 -4.84 9.01
CA ALA A 93 3.38 -4.17 10.02
C ALA A 93 2.96 -2.70 10.01
N GLY A 94 2.36 -2.24 11.12
CA GLY A 94 1.86 -0.86 11.21
C GLY A 94 2.92 0.15 10.81
N LEU A 95 2.54 1.12 9.96
CA LEU A 95 3.43 2.13 9.43
C LEU A 95 3.81 3.12 10.56
N PRO A 96 5.10 3.26 10.93
CA PRO A 96 5.47 4.18 11.99
C PRO A 96 5.09 5.62 11.63
N GLY A 97 4.21 6.24 12.43
CA GLY A 97 3.69 7.58 12.15
C GLY A 97 2.27 7.62 11.58
N ASP A 98 1.69 6.46 11.22
CA ASP A 98 0.25 6.31 10.97
C ASP A 98 -0.46 6.16 12.32
N PHE A 99 -1.04 7.25 12.81
CA PHE A 99 -1.67 7.31 14.13
C PHE A 99 -3.17 7.09 14.05
N ASN A 100 -3.77 7.29 12.89
CA ASN A 100 -5.20 7.08 12.69
C ASN A 100 -5.54 5.71 12.07
N GLY A 101 -4.53 4.90 11.74
CA GLY A 101 -4.68 3.55 11.18
C GLY A 101 -5.14 3.54 9.73
N SER A 102 -4.93 4.64 8.99
CA SER A 102 -5.35 4.77 7.59
C SER A 102 -4.40 4.06 6.63
N SER A 103 -3.27 3.55 7.11
CA SER A 103 -2.14 3.05 6.32
C SER A 103 -1.45 4.13 5.49
N PHE A 104 -1.68 5.41 5.79
CA PHE A 104 -0.94 6.55 5.26
C PHE A 104 -0.35 7.33 6.42
N VAL A 105 0.82 7.95 6.22
CA VAL A 105 1.36 8.95 7.16
C VAL A 105 1.19 10.32 6.51
N ASP A 106 0.13 11.03 6.89
CA ASP A 106 -0.22 12.32 6.30
C ASP A 106 -0.64 13.38 7.35
N GLY A 107 -1.25 14.47 6.90
CA GLY A 107 -1.68 15.56 7.78
C GLY A 107 -2.76 15.17 8.79
N LEU A 108 -3.55 14.12 8.54
CA LEU A 108 -4.53 13.59 9.48
C LEU A 108 -3.84 12.87 10.64
N ASP A 109 -2.72 12.21 10.39
CA ASP A 109 -1.89 11.64 11.47
C ASP A 109 -1.28 12.73 12.31
N PHE A 110 -0.79 13.81 11.69
CA PHE A 110 -0.30 14.96 12.45
C PHE A 110 -1.39 15.55 13.35
N LEU A 111 -2.62 15.66 12.85
CA LEU A 111 -3.75 16.11 13.66
C LEU A 111 -4.04 15.13 14.82
N THR A 112 -3.95 13.83 14.57
CA THR A 112 -4.10 12.79 15.59
C THR A 112 -3.02 12.93 16.66
N TRP A 113 -1.75 13.12 16.27
CA TRP A 113 -0.64 13.40 17.18
C TRP A 113 -0.90 14.64 18.05
N GLN A 114 -1.41 15.73 17.47
CA GLN A 114 -1.73 16.96 18.20
C GLN A 114 -2.88 16.78 19.19
N THR A 115 -3.89 16.00 18.82
CA THR A 115 -5.15 15.89 19.57
C THR A 115 -5.10 14.84 20.66
N ASP A 116 -4.40 13.73 20.43
CA ASP A 116 -4.28 12.61 21.37
C ASP A 116 -3.09 12.75 22.33
N GLY A 117 -2.29 13.81 22.18
CA GLY A 117 -1.19 14.11 23.10
C GLY A 117 -0.03 13.13 23.01
N LEU A 118 0.26 12.64 21.80
CA LEU A 118 1.36 11.73 21.51
C LEU A 118 2.72 12.41 21.75
N SER A 119 3.74 11.60 22.00
CA SER A 119 5.09 12.01 22.39
C SER A 119 5.88 12.69 21.26
N ALA A 120 6.98 13.35 21.63
CA ALA A 120 7.93 13.91 20.66
C ALA A 120 8.66 12.83 19.83
N ALA A 121 8.80 11.61 20.36
CA ALA A 121 9.33 10.48 19.60
C ALA A 121 8.37 10.05 18.49
N GLU A 122 7.06 10.02 18.79
CA GLU A 122 6.02 9.77 17.78
C GLU A 122 6.00 10.87 16.72
N LEU A 123 6.16 12.14 17.09
CA LEU A 123 6.33 13.21 16.11
C LEU A 123 7.50 12.94 15.16
N THR A 124 8.61 12.41 15.67
CA THR A 124 9.79 12.06 14.87
C THR A 124 9.48 10.91 13.89
N ASN A 125 8.70 9.92 14.33
CA ASN A 125 8.23 8.84 13.46
C ASN A 125 7.36 9.40 12.32
N TRP A 126 6.41 10.28 12.63
CA TRP A 126 5.60 10.94 11.62
C TRP A 126 6.44 11.77 10.64
N GLN A 127 7.38 12.59 11.14
CA GLN A 127 8.25 13.42 10.30
C GLN A 127 9.12 12.59 9.35
N THR A 128 9.61 11.45 9.83
CA THR A 128 10.50 10.57 9.06
C THR A 128 9.74 9.80 7.98
N ASN A 129 8.47 9.49 8.23
CA ASN A 129 7.64 8.68 7.35
C ASN A 129 6.55 9.48 6.62
N TYR A 130 6.54 10.82 6.72
CA TYR A 130 5.52 11.64 6.07
C TYR A 130 5.47 11.41 4.56
N GLY A 131 4.27 11.16 4.04
CA GLY A 131 4.02 10.81 2.65
C GLY A 131 4.32 9.34 2.32
N GLN A 132 4.75 8.54 3.30
CA GLN A 132 4.74 7.09 3.14
C GLN A 132 3.31 6.56 3.26
N SER A 133 3.08 5.49 2.54
CA SER A 133 1.90 4.64 2.64
C SER A 133 2.39 3.23 2.94
N GLY A 134 1.66 2.51 3.79
CA GLY A 134 1.84 1.07 3.93
C GLY A 134 1.53 0.39 2.61
N ALA A 135 1.68 -0.93 2.56
CA ALA A 135 1.13 -1.74 1.49
C ALA A 135 -0.40 -1.59 1.53
N SER A 136 -0.93 -0.52 0.92
CA SER A 136 -2.32 -0.12 0.88
C SER A 136 -2.46 0.88 -0.26
N THR A 137 -2.80 0.39 -1.44
CA THR A 137 -3.16 1.22 -2.58
C THR A 137 -4.58 1.76 -2.39
N ALA A 138 -4.73 2.82 -1.60
CA ALA A 138 -5.86 3.73 -1.85
C ALA A 138 -5.54 4.43 -3.16
N SER A 139 -6.28 4.08 -4.21
CA SER A 139 -6.23 4.77 -5.49
C SER A 139 -6.50 6.25 -5.23
N THR A 140 -5.46 7.08 -5.25
CA THR A 140 -5.66 8.52 -5.31
C THR A 140 -6.22 8.80 -6.69
N ALA A 141 -7.55 8.87 -6.78
CA ALA A 141 -8.19 9.52 -7.91
C ALA A 141 -7.55 10.91 -7.98
N THR A 142 -6.72 11.13 -9.00
CA THR A 142 -6.25 12.47 -9.35
C THR A 142 -7.50 13.19 -9.82
N ALA A 143 -8.21 13.82 -8.86
CA ALA A 143 -9.23 14.77 -9.20
C ALA A 143 -8.50 15.86 -9.96
N VAL A 144 -8.61 15.82 -11.29
CA VAL A 144 -8.09 16.87 -12.17
C VAL A 144 -8.80 18.13 -11.72
N VAL A 145 -8.12 18.94 -10.90
CA VAL A 145 -8.63 20.23 -10.47
C VAL A 145 -8.74 21.05 -11.73
N PRO A 146 -9.96 21.40 -12.20
CA PRO A 146 -10.08 22.27 -13.35
C PRO A 146 -9.43 23.59 -12.95
N GLU A 147 -8.34 23.96 -13.64
CA GLU A 147 -7.70 25.25 -13.42
C GLU A 147 -8.77 26.34 -13.51
N PRO A 148 -8.85 27.28 -12.54
CA PRO A 148 -9.68 28.46 -12.70
C PRO A 148 -9.29 29.08 -14.02
N SER A 149 -10.26 29.36 -14.89
CA SER A 149 -10.02 29.92 -16.20
C SER A 149 -9.31 31.28 -16.06
N CYS A 150 -7.98 31.29 -15.99
CA CYS A 150 -7.16 32.50 -15.83
C CYS A 150 -7.41 33.49 -16.99
N LEU A 151 -7.85 32.96 -18.14
CA LEU A 151 -8.34 33.72 -19.29
C LEU A 151 -9.59 34.58 -18.97
N PHE A 152 -10.47 34.11 -18.08
CA PHE A 152 -11.66 34.86 -17.68
C PHE A 152 -11.30 36.07 -16.82
N LEU A 153 -10.33 35.95 -15.90
CA LEU A 153 -9.84 37.07 -15.09
C LEU A 153 -9.10 38.13 -15.93
N PHE A 154 -8.39 37.71 -16.98
CA PHE A 154 -7.76 38.64 -17.92
C PHE A 154 -8.79 39.40 -18.77
N ALA A 155 -9.88 38.75 -19.20
CA ALA A 155 -10.91 39.39 -20.03
C ALA A 155 -11.70 40.49 -19.29
N ILE A 156 -11.94 40.35 -17.98
CA ILE A 156 -12.67 41.34 -17.19
C ILE A 156 -11.85 42.62 -16.94
N SER A 157 -10.51 42.50 -16.91
CA SER A 157 -9.62 43.65 -16.75
C SER A 157 -9.66 44.60 -17.96
N PHE A 158 -9.86 44.08 -19.18
CA PHE A 158 -10.00 44.90 -20.38
C PHE A 158 -11.36 45.60 -20.48
N LEU A 159 -12.45 45.00 -19.99
CA LEU A 159 -13.76 45.66 -19.92
C LEU A 159 -13.77 46.84 -18.95
N SER A 160 -12.98 46.75 -17.87
CA SER A 160 -12.88 47.79 -16.84
C SER A 160 -12.05 49.00 -17.31
N TYR A 161 -11.07 48.77 -18.19
CA TYR A 161 -10.20 49.82 -18.73
C TYR A 161 -10.82 50.59 -19.89
N GLY A 162 -11.81 50.02 -20.58
CA GLY A 162 -12.43 50.60 -21.77
C GLY A 162 -13.55 51.63 -21.52
N ARG A 163 -14.01 51.80 -20.27
CA ARG A 163 -15.22 52.61 -19.97
C ARG A 163 -14.94 54.03 -19.44
N ASP A 164 -13.74 54.56 -19.67
CA ASP A 164 -13.35 55.88 -19.16
C ASP A 164 -12.84 56.84 -20.25
N ARG A 165 -13.42 56.77 -21.45
CA ARG A 165 -13.19 57.77 -22.52
C ARG A 165 -14.48 58.31 -23.14
N GLY A 166 -15.12 59.20 -22.39
CA GLY A 166 -15.51 60.52 -22.88
C GLY A 166 -16.76 60.63 -23.76
N VAL A 167 -17.91 60.96 -23.14
CA VAL A 167 -18.90 61.86 -23.75
C VAL A 167 -19.20 62.96 -22.73
N PHE A 168 -18.77 64.19 -23.03
CA PHE A 168 -19.24 65.39 -22.35
C PHE A 168 -19.63 66.42 -23.41
N VAL A 169 -20.93 66.59 -23.59
CA VAL A 169 -21.62 67.73 -24.23
C VAL A 169 -22.53 68.25 -23.08
N ILE A 170 -22.69 69.53 -22.74
CA ILE A 170 -23.27 70.67 -23.48
C ILE A 170 -23.02 71.95 -22.65
N ARG A 171 -22.62 73.06 -23.28
CA ARG A 171 -23.38 74.32 -23.40
C ARG A 171 -22.63 75.30 -24.29
#